data_AF-A0A519RRR2-F1
#
_entry.id   AF-A0A519RRR2-F1
#
_cell.length_a   1.000
_cell.length_b   1.000
_cell.length_c   1.000
_cell.angle_alpha   90.00
_cell.angle_beta   90.00
_cell.angle_gamma   90.00
#
_symmetry.space_group_name_H-M   'P 1'
#
loop_
_entity.id
_entity.type
_entity.pdbx_description
1 polymer ?
#
loop_
_entity_poly.entity_id
_entity_poly.type
_entity_poly.pdbx_seq_one_letter_code
_entity_poly.pdbx_strand_id
1 'polypeptide(L)'
;MAFSFINIFALIMANFILIGLCIIAGILFRKSKTLPKDAHKGINAWIIYIALPATSFKYLPHISWSNELLFPALAPICVWLLGWLFVTLYAKFSKISRATSGGLKLVSSLSNTSFIGFPLIIAYFSEQEIATAIICDQITFTLLSTIGIIVAIRSSQQQKLSAKLVLKKVLTFPPLLGCILALVLPRYLNLSSLDILFDKLSATVGPLALFSIGLQLKFGGWFSEIKHISFALCYKLILAPLSILIIALL
;
A
#
# COMPACT_ATOMS: atom_id res chain seq x y z
N MET A 1 6.84 -34.95 -10.13
CA MET A 1 6.24 -33.74 -10.76
C MET A 1 4.92 -33.34 -10.10
N ALA A 2 3.96 -34.27 -9.90
CA ALA A 2 2.69 -33.99 -9.20
C ALA A 2 2.82 -33.52 -7.73
N PHE A 3 3.82 -34.06 -6.99
CA PHE A 3 4.07 -33.69 -5.58
C PHE A 3 4.53 -32.22 -5.41
N SER A 4 5.22 -31.66 -6.41
CA SER A 4 5.65 -30.25 -6.41
C SER A 4 4.47 -29.31 -6.69
N PHE A 5 3.58 -29.70 -7.60
CA PHE A 5 2.38 -28.93 -7.95
C PHE A 5 1.38 -28.82 -6.79
N ILE A 6 1.18 -29.91 -6.04
CA ILE A 6 0.30 -29.93 -4.86
C ILE A 6 0.81 -28.97 -3.78
N ASN A 7 2.13 -28.93 -3.55
CA ASN A 7 2.72 -28.02 -2.56
C ASN A 7 2.64 -26.55 -2.97
N ILE A 8 2.81 -26.23 -4.26
CA ILE A 8 2.63 -24.86 -4.78
C ILE A 8 1.17 -24.42 -4.62
N PHE A 9 0.22 -25.26 -4.99
CA PHE A 9 -1.21 -24.96 -4.84
C PHE A 9 -1.61 -24.79 -3.37
N ALA A 10 -1.10 -25.64 -2.49
CA ALA A 10 -1.32 -25.53 -1.05
C ALA A 10 -0.76 -24.22 -0.48
N LEU A 11 0.41 -23.76 -0.96
CA LEU A 11 1.04 -22.53 -0.50
C LEU A 11 0.29 -21.27 -0.98
N ILE A 12 -0.15 -21.25 -2.24
CA ILE A 12 -1.02 -20.19 -2.78
C ILE A 12 -2.32 -20.12 -1.98
N MET A 13 -2.96 -21.27 -1.76
CA MET A 13 -4.20 -21.36 -0.99
C MET A 13 -3.98 -20.88 0.45
N ALA A 14 -2.87 -21.24 1.08
CA ALA A 14 -2.52 -20.76 2.41
C ALA A 14 -2.41 -19.23 2.49
N ASN A 15 -1.84 -18.58 1.47
CA ASN A 15 -1.73 -17.11 1.44
C ASN A 15 -3.10 -16.42 1.30
N PHE A 16 -4.00 -16.94 0.45
CA PHE A 16 -5.38 -16.42 0.38
C PHE A 16 -6.17 -16.69 1.66
N ILE A 17 -5.99 -17.86 2.27
CA ILE A 17 -6.59 -18.19 3.58
C ILE A 17 -6.08 -17.22 4.64
N LEU A 18 -4.78 -16.91 4.66
CA LEU A 18 -4.20 -15.93 5.60
C LEU A 18 -4.86 -14.56 5.44
N ILE A 19 -5.02 -14.07 4.21
CA ILE A 19 -5.72 -12.81 3.90
C ILE A 19 -7.13 -12.81 4.51
N GLY A 20 -7.94 -13.82 4.18
CA GLY A 20 -9.31 -13.94 4.68
C GLY A 20 -9.36 -14.05 6.21
N LEU A 21 -8.57 -14.96 6.78
CA LEU A 21 -8.52 -15.24 8.21
C LEU A 21 -8.15 -14.01 9.03
N CYS A 22 -7.07 -13.29 8.66
CA CYS A 22 -6.62 -12.12 9.39
C CYS A 22 -7.64 -10.96 9.33
N ILE A 23 -8.22 -10.69 8.16
CA ILE A 23 -9.25 -9.65 8.01
C ILE A 23 -10.50 -10.01 8.82
N ILE A 24 -10.99 -11.25 8.73
CA ILE A 24 -12.15 -11.72 9.48
C ILE A 24 -11.88 -11.66 10.98
N ALA A 25 -10.71 -12.11 11.44
CA ALA A 25 -10.32 -12.01 12.84
C ALA A 25 -10.33 -10.55 13.33
N GLY A 26 -9.80 -9.61 12.55
CA GLY A 26 -9.85 -8.18 12.88
C GLY A 26 -11.29 -7.65 12.98
N ILE A 27 -12.18 -8.05 12.08
CA ILE A 27 -13.60 -7.68 12.13
C ILE A 27 -14.26 -8.25 13.39
N LEU A 28 -14.01 -9.52 13.70
CA LEU A 28 -14.55 -10.20 14.88
C LEU A 28 -14.09 -9.52 16.17
N PHE A 29 -12.79 -9.24 16.30
CA PHE A 29 -12.21 -8.57 17.47
C PHE A 29 -12.76 -7.16 17.67
N ARG A 30 -13.02 -6.44 16.57
CA ARG A 30 -13.71 -5.15 16.65
C ARG A 30 -15.15 -5.32 17.14
N LYS A 31 -15.90 -6.29 16.60
CA LYS A 31 -17.31 -6.52 16.94
C LYS A 31 -17.48 -6.99 18.39
N SER A 32 -16.60 -7.86 18.87
CA SER A 32 -16.58 -8.35 20.26
C SER A 32 -16.09 -7.30 21.25
N LYS A 33 -15.49 -6.19 20.77
CA LYS A 33 -14.85 -5.15 21.59
C LYS A 33 -13.74 -5.71 22.49
N THR A 34 -13.11 -6.81 22.09
CA THR A 34 -11.99 -7.44 22.82
C THR A 34 -10.77 -6.52 22.88
N LEU A 35 -10.62 -5.63 21.89
CA LEU A 35 -9.55 -4.64 21.83
C LEU A 35 -10.10 -3.20 21.95
N PRO A 36 -9.28 -2.25 22.41
CA PRO A 36 -9.60 -0.82 22.34
C PRO A 36 -9.98 -0.37 20.93
N LYS A 37 -10.85 0.64 20.83
CA LYS A 37 -11.38 1.14 19.54
C LYS A 37 -10.28 1.59 18.56
N ASP A 38 -9.12 2.00 19.06
CA ASP A 38 -8.00 2.48 18.28
C ASP A 38 -6.76 1.57 18.32
N ALA A 39 -6.93 0.29 18.68
CA ALA A 39 -5.84 -0.71 18.70
C ALA A 39 -5.09 -0.82 17.35
N HIS A 40 -5.78 -0.57 16.23
CA HIS A 40 -5.18 -0.52 14.89
C HIS A 40 -4.03 0.50 14.79
N LYS A 41 -4.03 1.59 15.57
CA LYS A 41 -2.95 2.58 15.55
C LYS A 41 -1.61 2.00 16.02
N GLY A 42 -1.62 1.23 17.11
CA GLY A 42 -0.42 0.59 17.63
C GLY A 42 0.12 -0.46 16.67
N ILE A 43 -0.77 -1.24 16.06
CA ILE A 43 -0.42 -2.23 15.03
C ILE A 43 0.18 -1.54 13.80
N ASN A 44 -0.44 -0.45 13.32
CA ASN A 44 0.09 0.32 12.19
C ASN A 44 1.44 0.97 12.53
N ALA A 45 1.66 1.40 13.77
CA ALA A 45 2.95 1.93 14.20
C ALA A 45 4.05 0.86 14.13
N TRP A 46 3.80 -0.35 14.63
CA TRP A 46 4.72 -1.48 14.47
C TRP A 46 5.06 -1.71 12.98
N ILE A 47 4.03 -1.78 12.13
CA ILE A 47 4.21 -2.06 10.71
C ILE A 47 5.07 -0.96 10.06
N ILE A 48 4.72 0.31 10.27
CA ILE A 48 5.36 1.45 9.59
C ILE A 48 6.79 1.67 10.09
N TYR A 49 7.04 1.56 11.40
CA TYR A 49 8.32 1.92 12.00
C TYR A 49 9.32 0.75 12.07
N ILE A 50 8.84 -0.49 12.05
CA ILE A 50 9.69 -1.68 12.26
C ILE A 50 9.58 -2.62 11.06
N ALA A 51 8.37 -3.10 10.77
CA ALA A 51 8.20 -4.19 9.81
C ALA A 51 8.54 -3.77 8.37
N LEU A 52 8.04 -2.62 7.90
CA LEU A 52 8.32 -2.14 6.53
C LEU A 52 9.79 -1.75 6.30
N PRO A 53 10.48 -1.04 7.23
CA PRO A 53 11.92 -0.88 7.12
C PRO A 53 12.66 -2.21 7.05
N ALA A 54 12.31 -3.20 7.89
CA ALA A 54 12.90 -4.53 7.83
C ALA A 54 12.62 -5.24 6.49
N THR A 55 11.42 -5.07 5.92
CA THR A 55 11.08 -5.54 4.57
C THR A 55 12.01 -4.92 3.53
N SER A 56 12.32 -3.62 3.60
CA SER A 56 13.30 -3.00 2.72
C SER A 56 14.68 -3.66 2.83
N PHE A 57 15.17 -3.88 4.06
CA PHE A 57 16.45 -4.57 4.28
C PHE A 57 16.45 -6.03 3.81
N LYS A 58 15.31 -6.72 3.89
CA LYS A 58 15.19 -8.10 3.40
C LYS A 58 15.33 -8.20 1.88
N TYR A 59 14.69 -7.31 1.12
CA TYR A 59 14.54 -7.50 -0.34
C TYR A 59 15.40 -6.58 -1.20
N LEU A 60 15.62 -5.32 -0.79
CA LEU A 60 16.31 -4.35 -1.64
C LEU A 60 17.81 -4.59 -1.84
N PRO A 61 18.58 -5.13 -0.86
CA PRO A 61 20.00 -5.43 -1.09
C PRO A 61 20.24 -6.45 -2.19
N HIS A 62 19.25 -7.32 -2.47
CA HIS A 62 19.34 -8.41 -3.43
C HIS A 62 18.68 -8.08 -4.77
N ILE A 63 18.25 -6.84 -4.98
CA ILE A 63 17.60 -6.46 -6.22
C ILE A 63 18.61 -6.32 -7.37
N SER A 64 18.30 -6.93 -8.50
CA SER A 64 19.06 -6.74 -9.74
C SER A 64 18.65 -5.42 -10.39
N TRP A 65 19.52 -4.41 -10.33
CA TRP A 65 19.25 -3.13 -10.96
C TRP A 65 19.26 -3.25 -12.49
N SER A 66 18.12 -3.00 -13.11
CA SER A 66 17.94 -2.99 -14.57
C SER A 66 17.01 -1.86 -15.00
N ASN A 67 17.05 -1.52 -16.29
CA ASN A 67 16.12 -0.55 -16.87
C ASN A 67 14.65 -1.01 -16.79
N GLU A 68 14.41 -2.31 -16.60
CA GLU A 68 13.07 -2.87 -16.43
C GLU A 68 12.39 -2.34 -15.16
N LEU A 69 13.17 -1.93 -14.14
CA LEU A 69 12.66 -1.32 -12.91
C LEU A 69 12.12 0.10 -13.10
N LEU A 70 12.39 0.75 -14.24
CA LEU A 70 11.85 2.08 -14.53
C LEU A 70 10.33 2.03 -14.69
N PHE A 71 9.81 0.99 -15.34
CA PHE A 71 8.37 0.82 -15.52
C PHE A 71 7.59 0.72 -14.19
N PRO A 72 7.93 -0.18 -13.24
CA PRO A 72 7.28 -0.23 -11.92
C PRO A 72 7.51 1.03 -11.09
N ALA A 73 8.62 1.77 -11.28
CA ALA A 73 8.80 3.06 -10.63
C ALA A 73 7.86 4.15 -11.19
N LEU A 74 7.62 4.18 -12.51
CA LEU A 74 6.78 5.20 -13.14
C LEU A 74 5.28 4.88 -13.11
N ALA A 75 4.91 3.59 -13.11
CA ALA A 75 3.51 3.16 -13.14
C ALA A 75 2.63 3.78 -12.04
N PRO A 76 3.07 3.87 -10.75
CA PRO A 76 2.30 4.55 -9.71
C PRO A 76 2.05 6.04 -9.99
N ILE A 77 2.98 6.73 -10.65
CA ILE A 77 2.81 8.15 -11.04
C ILE A 77 1.73 8.27 -12.11
N CYS A 78 1.75 7.38 -13.11
CA CYS A 78 0.72 7.31 -14.14
C CYS A 78 -0.67 7.02 -13.54
N VAL A 79 -0.77 6.01 -12.67
CA VAL A 79 -2.02 5.69 -11.96
C VAL A 79 -2.49 6.87 -11.11
N TRP A 80 -1.57 7.54 -10.41
CA TRP A 80 -1.94 8.71 -9.61
C TRP A 80 -2.50 9.84 -10.48
N LEU A 81 -1.80 10.19 -11.56
CA LEU A 81 -2.14 11.29 -12.46
C LEU A 81 -3.47 11.05 -13.16
N LEU A 82 -3.66 9.85 -13.73
CA LEU A 82 -4.89 9.47 -14.42
C LEU A 82 -6.07 9.42 -13.45
N GLY A 83 -5.89 8.86 -12.25
CA GLY A 83 -6.93 8.84 -11.22
C GLY A 83 -7.31 10.24 -10.75
N TRP A 84 -6.32 11.13 -10.65
CA TRP A 84 -6.54 12.51 -10.25
C TRP A 84 -7.37 13.25 -11.29
N LEU A 85 -7.02 13.10 -12.57
CA LEU A 85 -7.75 13.68 -13.70
C LEU A 85 -9.17 13.12 -13.77
N PHE A 86 -9.33 11.80 -13.68
CA PHE A 86 -10.61 11.10 -13.73
C PHE A 86 -11.58 11.63 -12.66
N VAL A 87 -11.14 11.73 -11.40
CA VAL A 87 -11.97 12.26 -10.31
C VAL A 87 -12.20 13.77 -10.44
N THR A 88 -11.21 14.52 -10.96
CA THR A 88 -11.40 15.96 -11.20
C THR A 88 -12.48 16.23 -12.24
N LEU A 89 -12.52 15.44 -13.33
CA LEU A 89 -13.59 15.52 -14.33
C LEU A 89 -14.95 15.15 -13.72
N TYR A 90 -14.99 14.06 -12.97
CA TYR A 90 -16.21 13.64 -12.26
C TYR A 90 -16.78 14.70 -11.31
N ALA A 91 -15.89 15.35 -10.55
CA ALA A 91 -16.28 16.37 -9.59
C ALA A 91 -16.93 17.60 -10.26
N LYS A 92 -16.54 17.92 -11.51
CA LYS A 92 -17.17 19.01 -12.28
C LYS A 92 -18.63 18.71 -12.61
N PHE A 93 -18.96 17.49 -13.01
CA PHE A 93 -20.31 17.12 -13.45
C PHE A 93 -21.21 16.67 -12.30
N SER A 94 -20.67 16.04 -11.26
CA SER A 94 -21.46 15.44 -10.18
C SER A 94 -21.72 16.37 -8.99
N LYS A 95 -21.21 17.61 -9.01
CA LYS A 95 -21.40 18.64 -7.96
C LYS A 95 -21.15 18.14 -6.52
N ILE A 96 -20.15 17.28 -6.34
CA ILE A 96 -19.80 16.71 -5.03
C ILE A 96 -19.05 17.70 -4.14
N SER A 97 -19.12 17.49 -2.82
CA SER A 97 -18.39 18.31 -1.85
C SER A 97 -16.87 18.23 -2.05
N ARG A 98 -16.12 19.23 -1.57
CA ARG A 98 -14.65 19.22 -1.56
C ARG A 98 -14.06 18.07 -0.74
N ALA A 99 -14.76 17.68 0.32
CA ALA A 99 -14.37 16.53 1.15
C ALA A 99 -14.51 15.23 0.37
N THR A 100 -15.66 15.00 -0.27
CA THR A 100 -15.92 13.83 -1.12
C THR A 100 -14.96 13.77 -2.29
N SER A 101 -14.73 14.88 -3.01
CA SER A 101 -13.78 14.94 -4.12
C SER A 101 -12.35 14.61 -3.68
N GLY A 102 -11.92 15.14 -2.53
CA GLY A 102 -10.61 14.82 -1.95
C GLY A 102 -10.47 13.35 -1.58
N GLY A 103 -11.47 12.80 -0.89
CA GLY A 103 -11.52 11.38 -0.55
C GLY A 103 -11.42 10.50 -1.80
N LEU A 104 -12.22 10.79 -2.83
CA LEU A 104 -12.19 10.08 -4.11
C LEU A 104 -10.83 10.17 -4.80
N LYS A 105 -10.20 11.36 -4.81
CA LYS A 105 -8.84 11.52 -5.36
C LYS A 105 -7.83 10.66 -4.63
N LEU A 106 -7.88 10.62 -3.30
CA LEU A 106 -6.97 9.79 -2.51
C LEU A 106 -7.17 8.30 -2.81
N VAL A 107 -8.41 7.80 -2.79
CA VAL A 107 -8.67 6.36 -2.98
C VAL A 107 -8.53 5.89 -4.42
N SER A 108 -8.76 6.76 -5.41
CA SER A 108 -8.57 6.43 -6.83
C SER A 108 -7.12 6.56 -7.28
N SER A 109 -6.38 7.56 -6.80
CA SER A 109 -5.01 7.82 -7.24
C SER A 109 -3.95 7.07 -6.44
N LEU A 110 -4.21 6.75 -5.17
CA LEU A 110 -3.25 6.04 -4.30
C LEU A 110 -3.72 4.62 -4.03
N SER A 111 -2.80 3.73 -3.71
CA SER A 111 -3.08 2.31 -3.47
C SER A 111 -2.50 1.91 -2.12
N ASN A 112 -3.12 0.91 -1.48
CA ASN A 112 -2.52 0.30 -0.29
C ASN A 112 -1.57 -0.82 -0.71
N THR A 113 -0.41 -0.42 -1.23
CA THR A 113 0.62 -1.30 -1.81
C THR A 113 1.29 -2.18 -0.76
N SER A 114 1.55 -1.66 0.44
CA SER A 114 2.19 -2.43 1.50
C SER A 114 1.24 -3.35 2.28
N PHE A 115 0.09 -2.86 2.76
CA PHE A 115 -0.72 -3.62 3.74
C PHE A 115 -1.57 -4.70 3.07
N ILE A 116 -2.06 -4.43 1.86
CA ILE A 116 -2.84 -5.39 1.07
C ILE A 116 -2.03 -5.85 -0.14
N GLY A 117 -1.33 -4.92 -0.82
CA GLY A 117 -0.61 -5.24 -2.05
C GLY A 117 0.46 -6.30 -1.86
N PHE A 118 1.35 -6.21 -0.86
CA PHE A 118 2.38 -7.24 -0.64
C PHE A 118 1.79 -8.64 -0.39
N PRO A 119 0.81 -8.83 0.53
CA PRO A 119 0.12 -10.12 0.65
C PRO A 119 -0.49 -10.63 -0.67
N LEU A 120 -1.09 -9.75 -1.48
CA LEU A 120 -1.66 -10.14 -2.78
C LEU A 120 -0.57 -10.49 -3.80
N ILE A 121 0.55 -9.78 -3.84
CA ILE A 121 1.67 -10.09 -4.73
C ILE A 121 2.24 -11.47 -4.40
N ILE A 122 2.42 -11.78 -3.11
CA ILE A 122 2.86 -13.10 -2.66
C ILE A 122 1.83 -14.18 -3.02
N ALA A 123 0.53 -13.88 -2.91
CA ALA A 123 -0.53 -14.85 -3.20
C ALA A 123 -0.72 -15.13 -4.71
N TYR A 124 -0.60 -14.10 -5.57
CA TYR A 124 -0.84 -14.22 -7.01
C TYR A 124 0.40 -14.58 -7.83
N PHE A 125 1.57 -14.07 -7.43
CA PHE A 125 2.80 -14.20 -8.22
C PHE A 125 3.82 -15.05 -7.47
N SER A 126 4.46 -14.50 -6.44
CA SER A 126 5.32 -15.18 -5.48
C SER A 126 5.99 -14.13 -4.58
N GLU A 127 6.78 -14.58 -3.61
CA GLU A 127 7.63 -13.70 -2.80
C GLU A 127 8.74 -13.00 -3.60
N GLN A 128 9.19 -13.57 -4.72
CA GLN A 128 10.28 -13.00 -5.53
C GLN A 128 9.90 -11.63 -6.11
N GLU A 129 8.61 -11.43 -6.39
CA GLU A 129 8.08 -10.19 -6.94
C GLU A 129 7.95 -9.05 -5.92
N ILE A 130 8.22 -9.32 -4.62
CA ILE A 130 8.12 -8.29 -3.59
C ILE A 130 9.15 -7.18 -3.78
N ALA A 131 10.34 -7.47 -4.31
CA ALA A 131 11.33 -6.44 -4.61
C ALA A 131 10.77 -5.38 -5.59
N THR A 132 10.11 -5.82 -6.67
CA THR A 132 9.42 -4.95 -7.62
C THR A 132 8.27 -4.19 -6.95
N ALA A 133 7.47 -4.88 -6.12
CA ALA A 133 6.37 -4.25 -5.40
C ALA A 133 6.85 -3.16 -4.43
N ILE A 134 8.01 -3.33 -3.79
CA ILE A 134 8.61 -2.31 -2.91
C ILE A 134 8.95 -1.06 -3.71
N ILE A 135 9.48 -1.17 -4.93
CA ILE A 135 9.76 0.01 -5.78
C ILE A 135 8.47 0.78 -6.06
N CYS A 136 7.41 0.10 -6.51
CA CYS A 136 6.10 0.70 -6.73
C CYS A 136 5.57 1.39 -5.46
N ASP A 137 5.76 0.74 -4.31
CA ASP A 137 5.31 1.19 -2.99
C ASP A 137 6.05 2.45 -2.53
N GLN A 138 7.36 2.55 -2.73
CA GLN A 138 8.14 3.75 -2.39
C GLN A 138 7.66 4.98 -3.14
N ILE A 139 7.35 4.84 -4.44
CA ILE A 139 6.80 5.94 -5.24
C ILE A 139 5.38 6.27 -4.77
N THR A 140 4.55 5.27 -4.50
CA THR A 140 3.18 5.46 -3.97
C THR A 140 3.20 6.19 -2.63
N PHE A 141 4.10 5.83 -1.72
CA PHE A 141 4.24 6.50 -0.43
C PHE A 141 4.82 7.91 -0.54
N THR A 142 5.73 8.13 -1.49
CA THR A 142 6.22 9.49 -1.78
C THR A 142 5.07 10.38 -2.26
N LEU A 143 4.21 9.87 -3.16
CA LEU A 143 3.00 10.56 -3.60
C LEU A 143 2.01 10.78 -2.44
N LEU A 144 1.81 9.80 -1.56
CA LEU A 144 0.96 9.91 -0.39
C LEU A 144 1.47 10.97 0.60
N SER A 145 2.76 10.95 0.93
CA SER A 145 3.40 11.85 1.88
C SER A 145 3.64 13.26 1.32
N THR A 146 3.46 13.47 0.02
CA THR A 146 3.47 14.78 -0.61
C THR A 146 2.06 15.23 -0.97
N ILE A 147 1.58 14.84 -2.15
CA ILE A 147 0.34 15.29 -2.75
C ILE A 147 -0.85 14.74 -1.97
N GLY A 148 -0.79 13.51 -1.47
CA GLY A 148 -1.84 12.94 -0.63
C GLY A 148 -2.13 13.78 0.61
N ILE A 149 -1.09 14.24 1.31
CA ILE A 149 -1.22 15.14 2.46
C ILE A 149 -1.79 16.50 2.06
N ILE A 150 -1.33 17.08 0.95
CA ILE A 150 -1.85 18.35 0.43
C ILE A 150 -3.36 18.24 0.18
N VAL A 151 -3.79 17.15 -0.43
CA VAL A 151 -5.20 16.87 -0.76
C VAL A 151 -6.02 16.69 0.52
N ALA A 152 -5.55 15.87 1.45
CA ALA A 152 -6.22 15.63 2.72
C ALA A 152 -6.42 16.93 3.51
N ILE A 153 -5.38 17.77 3.62
CA ILE A 153 -5.45 19.05 4.34
C ILE A 153 -6.46 19.99 3.65
N ARG A 154 -6.36 20.18 2.33
CA ARG A 154 -7.26 21.06 1.58
C ARG A 154 -8.72 20.62 1.64
N SER A 155 -8.97 19.31 1.67
CA SER A 155 -10.31 18.75 1.75
C SER A 155 -10.91 18.75 3.15
N SER A 156 -10.06 18.75 4.20
CA SER A 156 -10.51 18.82 5.60
C SER A 156 -10.98 20.20 6.05
N GLN A 157 -10.66 21.27 5.30
CA GLN A 157 -10.96 22.68 5.63
C GLN A 157 -10.45 23.18 7.00
N GLN A 158 -9.69 22.38 7.75
CA GLN A 158 -9.35 22.67 9.15
C GLN A 158 -7.94 23.26 9.34
N GLN A 159 -7.05 23.19 8.36
CA GLN A 159 -5.65 23.63 8.54
C GLN A 159 -5.07 24.38 7.34
N LYS A 160 -4.22 25.38 7.63
CA LYS A 160 -3.38 26.05 6.63
C LYS A 160 -2.30 25.08 6.15
N LEU A 161 -2.13 24.97 4.84
CA LEU A 161 -1.09 24.14 4.25
C LEU A 161 0.29 24.72 4.58
N SER A 162 1.17 23.90 5.17
CA SER A 162 2.56 24.27 5.42
C SER A 162 3.49 23.35 4.63
N ALA A 163 4.27 23.92 3.71
CA ALA A 163 5.28 23.19 2.95
C ALA A 163 6.30 22.51 3.88
N LYS A 164 6.68 23.18 4.99
CA LYS A 164 7.56 22.63 6.03
C LYS A 164 6.97 21.37 6.68
N LEU A 165 5.66 21.33 6.90
CA LEU A 165 4.99 20.16 7.47
C LEU A 165 5.00 18.97 6.50
N VAL A 166 4.71 19.22 5.22
CA VAL A 166 4.75 18.18 4.18
C VAL A 166 6.17 17.63 4.04
N LEU A 167 7.16 18.50 3.85
CA LEU A 167 8.55 18.10 3.71
C LEU A 167 9.05 17.32 4.93
N LYS A 168 8.74 17.77 6.14
CA LYS A 168 9.10 17.04 7.37
C LYS A 168 8.50 15.63 7.35
N LYS A 169 7.22 15.47 7.01
CA LYS A 169 6.57 14.16 6.97
C LYS A 169 7.17 13.20 5.93
N VAL A 170 7.57 13.72 4.76
CA VAL A 170 8.27 12.93 3.73
C VAL A 170 9.62 12.47 4.26
N LEU A 171 10.45 13.41 4.73
CA LEU A 171 11.83 13.13 5.15
C LEU A 171 11.92 12.29 6.44
N THR A 172 10.88 12.33 7.29
CA THR A 172 10.82 11.51 8.51
C THR A 172 9.96 10.26 8.33
N PHE A 173 9.58 9.89 7.10
CA PHE A 173 8.77 8.70 6.87
C PHE A 173 9.62 7.43 7.04
N PRO A 174 9.35 6.58 8.04
CA PRO A 174 10.26 5.47 8.36
C PRO A 174 10.48 4.48 7.20
N PRO A 175 9.47 4.08 6.40
CA PRO A 175 9.70 3.21 5.24
C PRO A 175 10.62 3.83 4.17
N LEU A 176 10.56 5.15 3.95
CA LEU A 176 11.48 5.82 3.03
C LEU A 176 12.92 5.78 3.55
N LEU A 177 13.09 6.07 4.85
CA LEU A 177 14.40 5.99 5.50
C LEU A 177 14.94 4.55 5.49
N GLY A 178 14.08 3.57 5.77
CA GLY A 178 14.42 2.15 5.70
C GLY A 178 14.88 1.74 4.29
N CYS A 179 14.17 2.18 3.25
CA CYS A 179 14.57 1.94 1.85
C CYS A 179 15.95 2.53 1.53
N ILE A 180 16.18 3.81 1.87
CA ILE A 180 17.47 4.47 1.64
C ILE A 180 18.59 3.72 2.37
N LEU A 181 18.39 3.40 3.65
CA LEU A 181 19.39 2.69 4.44
C LEU A 181 19.65 1.27 3.93
N ALA A 182 18.62 0.54 3.50
CA ALA A 182 18.73 -0.79 2.91
C ALA A 182 19.51 -0.79 1.59
N LEU A 183 19.50 0.32 0.83
CA LEU A 183 20.28 0.43 -0.41
C LEU A 183 21.72 0.90 -0.20
N VAL A 184 21.98 1.62 0.89
CA VAL A 184 23.27 2.27 1.15
C VAL A 184 24.14 1.44 2.09
N LEU A 185 23.61 0.98 3.23
CA LEU A 185 24.41 0.31 4.27
C LEU A 185 25.07 -1.00 3.81
N PRO A 186 24.41 -1.90 3.05
CA PRO A 186 25.05 -3.15 2.59
C PRO A 186 26.28 -2.93 1.70
N ARG A 187 26.46 -1.73 1.12
CA ARG A 187 27.64 -1.38 0.32
C ARG A 187 28.90 -1.18 1.17
N TYR A 188 28.73 -0.92 2.47
CA TYR A 188 29.81 -0.62 3.40
C TYR A 188 29.92 -1.62 4.55
N LEU A 189 28.83 -2.33 4.87
CA LEU A 189 28.74 -3.25 6.00
C LEU A 189 28.19 -4.60 5.53
N ASN A 190 28.74 -5.70 6.07
CA ASN A 190 28.14 -7.02 5.91
C ASN A 190 26.98 -7.17 6.91
N LEU A 191 25.75 -7.15 6.40
CA LEU A 191 24.54 -7.27 7.22
C LEU A 191 23.96 -8.70 7.25
N SER A 192 24.64 -9.70 6.67
CA SER A 192 24.13 -11.07 6.56
C SER A 192 23.76 -11.72 7.90
N SER A 193 24.45 -11.34 8.98
CA SER A 193 24.10 -11.80 10.34
C SER A 193 22.71 -11.34 10.82
N LEU A 194 22.13 -10.33 10.18
CA LEU A 194 20.81 -9.78 10.48
C LEU A 194 19.71 -10.29 9.52
N ASP A 195 20.03 -11.12 8.53
CA ASP A 195 19.05 -11.57 7.53
C ASP A 195 17.87 -12.29 8.19
N ILE A 196 18.15 -13.16 9.18
CA ILE A 196 17.11 -13.87 9.95
C ILE A 196 16.24 -12.88 10.75
N LEU A 197 16.83 -11.79 11.25
CA LEU A 197 16.08 -10.75 11.96
C LEU A 197 15.14 -10.03 10.99
N PHE A 198 15.64 -9.59 9.83
CA PHE A 198 14.83 -8.89 8.82
C PHE A 198 13.72 -9.79 8.27
N ASP A 199 14.00 -11.08 8.09
CA ASP A 199 13.01 -12.07 7.69
C ASP A 199 11.86 -12.16 8.70
N LYS A 200 12.17 -12.39 9.98
CA LYS A 200 11.17 -12.49 11.04
C LYS A 200 10.34 -11.22 11.20
N LEU A 201 10.97 -10.04 11.12
CA LEU A 201 10.27 -8.76 11.23
C LEU A 201 9.38 -8.49 10.00
N SER A 202 9.90 -8.73 8.79
CA SER A 202 9.16 -8.56 7.54
C SER A 202 7.96 -9.51 7.46
N ALA A 203 8.08 -10.74 7.97
CA ALA A 203 6.98 -11.70 8.01
C ALA A 203 5.77 -11.21 8.82
N THR A 204 5.95 -10.25 9.72
CA THR A 204 4.84 -9.66 10.48
C THR A 204 3.97 -8.71 9.66
N VAL A 205 4.46 -8.17 8.52
CA VAL A 205 3.72 -7.19 7.71
C VAL A 205 2.36 -7.72 7.31
N GLY A 206 2.31 -8.89 6.66
CA GLY A 206 1.06 -9.44 6.12
C GLY A 206 -0.01 -9.64 7.19
N PRO A 207 0.21 -10.55 8.17
CA PRO A 207 -0.81 -10.87 9.17
C PRO A 207 -1.27 -9.64 9.98
N LEU A 208 -0.34 -8.79 10.43
CA LEU A 208 -0.69 -7.61 11.24
C LEU A 208 -1.42 -6.55 10.41
N ALA A 209 -1.01 -6.31 9.18
CA ALA A 209 -1.63 -5.31 8.33
C ALA A 209 -3.06 -5.69 7.95
N LEU A 210 -3.27 -6.95 7.56
CA LEU A 210 -4.57 -7.52 7.24
C LEU A 210 -5.52 -7.53 8.45
N PHE A 211 -5.00 -7.91 9.62
CA PHE A 211 -5.76 -7.83 10.88
C PHE A 211 -6.13 -6.39 11.24
N SER A 212 -5.18 -5.45 11.11
CA SER A 212 -5.43 -4.02 11.32
C SER A 212 -6.48 -3.45 10.37
N ILE A 213 -6.50 -3.89 9.11
CA ILE A 213 -7.55 -3.53 8.14
C ILE A 213 -8.90 -4.07 8.62
N GLY A 214 -8.96 -5.35 9.03
CA GLY A 214 -10.14 -5.95 9.63
C GLY A 214 -10.69 -5.13 10.80
N LEU A 215 -9.83 -4.64 11.69
CA LEU A 215 -10.21 -3.76 12.81
C LEU A 215 -10.76 -2.40 12.36
N GLN A 216 -10.44 -1.92 11.16
CA GLN A 216 -10.86 -0.60 10.67
C GLN A 216 -12.12 -0.64 9.78
N LEU A 217 -12.43 -1.78 9.15
CA LEU A 217 -13.52 -1.91 8.17
C LEU A 217 -14.93 -1.66 8.74
N LYS A 218 -15.54 -0.52 8.45
CA LYS A 218 -16.93 -0.23 8.85
C LYS A 218 -17.85 -0.21 7.63
N PHE A 219 -18.93 -0.98 7.69
CA PHE A 219 -19.93 -1.07 6.62
C PHE A 219 -21.16 -0.18 6.87
N GLY A 220 -21.05 0.84 7.72
CA GLY A 220 -22.15 1.79 7.96
C GLY A 220 -22.17 2.86 6.88
N GLY A 221 -23.35 3.10 6.28
CA GLY A 221 -23.58 4.26 5.41
C GLY A 221 -22.95 4.21 4.02
N TRP A 222 -22.37 3.08 3.57
CA TRP A 222 -21.73 3.01 2.25
C TRP A 222 -22.71 2.99 1.08
N PHE A 223 -23.96 2.54 1.30
CA PHE A 223 -24.99 2.49 0.27
C PHE A 223 -25.34 3.87 -0.29
N SER A 224 -25.33 4.93 0.52
CA SER A 224 -25.55 6.30 0.05
C SER A 224 -24.42 6.80 -0.85
N GLU A 225 -23.22 6.23 -0.69
CA GLU A 225 -22.01 6.59 -1.43
C GLU A 225 -21.75 5.65 -2.63
N ILE A 226 -22.65 4.68 -2.91
CA ILE A 226 -22.40 3.62 -3.91
C ILE A 226 -22.07 4.18 -5.29
N LYS A 227 -22.73 5.27 -5.69
CA LYS A 227 -22.45 5.96 -6.96
C LYS A 227 -20.99 6.44 -7.04
N HIS A 228 -20.49 7.02 -5.96
CA HIS A 228 -19.13 7.56 -5.88
C HIS A 228 -18.09 6.44 -5.75
N ILE A 229 -18.40 5.41 -4.95
CA ILE A 229 -17.55 4.22 -4.78
C ILE A 229 -17.41 3.47 -6.11
N SER A 230 -18.51 3.17 -6.80
CA SER A 230 -18.51 2.46 -8.09
C SER A 230 -17.71 3.23 -9.14
N PHE A 231 -17.81 4.56 -9.16
CA PHE A 231 -17.00 5.38 -10.05
C PHE A 231 -15.50 5.24 -9.77
N ALA A 232 -15.09 5.36 -8.50
CA ALA A 232 -13.70 5.16 -8.10
C ALA A 232 -13.18 3.74 -8.39
N LEU A 233 -14.01 2.72 -8.18
CA LEU A 233 -13.69 1.32 -8.48
C LEU A 233 -13.56 1.05 -9.97
N CYS A 234 -14.42 1.63 -10.82
CA CYS A 234 -14.30 1.54 -12.27
C CYS A 234 -12.91 2.00 -12.73
N TYR A 235 -12.43 3.12 -12.17
CA TYR A 235 -11.06 3.54 -12.43
C TYR A 235 -10.03 2.53 -11.94
N LYS A 236 -10.09 2.14 -10.66
CA LYS A 236 -9.06 1.29 -10.04
C LYS A 236 -8.97 -0.12 -10.62
N LEU A 237 -10.10 -0.71 -11.01
CA LEU A 237 -10.18 -2.11 -11.42
C LEU A 237 -10.18 -2.29 -12.94
N ILE A 238 -10.55 -1.27 -13.71
CA ILE A 238 -10.64 -1.37 -15.17
C ILE A 238 -9.68 -0.37 -15.83
N LEU A 239 -9.91 0.93 -15.64
CA LEU A 239 -9.19 1.94 -16.42
C LEU A 239 -7.70 2.01 -16.09
N ALA A 240 -7.32 1.95 -14.81
CA ALA A 240 -5.93 2.01 -14.38
C ALA A 240 -5.12 0.79 -14.86
N PRO A 241 -5.54 -0.47 -14.62
CA PRO A 241 -4.85 -1.64 -15.15
C PRO A 241 -4.76 -1.62 -16.68
N LEU A 242 -5.85 -1.26 -17.37
CA LEU A 242 -5.85 -1.18 -18.83
C LEU A 242 -4.88 -0.12 -19.35
N SER A 243 -4.82 1.05 -18.71
CA SER A 243 -3.89 2.12 -19.08
C SER A 243 -2.43 1.69 -18.91
N ILE A 244 -2.12 1.03 -17.79
CA ILE A 244 -0.77 0.53 -17.53
C ILE A 244 -0.42 -0.60 -18.51
N LEU A 245 -1.36 -1.49 -18.82
CA LEU A 245 -1.17 -2.54 -19.82
C LEU A 245 -0.88 -1.96 -21.21
N ILE A 246 -1.65 -0.95 -21.65
CA ILE A 246 -1.41 -0.29 -22.93
C ILE A 246 -0.02 0.34 -22.96
N ILE A 247 0.38 1.07 -21.90
CA ILE A 247 1.72 1.67 -21.82
C ILE A 247 2.81 0.59 -21.84
N ALA A 248 2.59 -0.57 -21.22
CA ALA A 248 3.55 -1.67 -21.23
C ALA A 248 3.73 -2.35 -22.61
N LEU A 249 2.72 -2.26 -23.48
CA LEU A 249 2.72 -2.88 -24.80
C LEU A 249 3.26 -1.96 -25.92
N LEU A 250 3.45 -0.67 -25.63
CA LEU A 250 4.01 0.34 -26.54
C LEU A 250 5.53 0.42 -26.39
#